data_AF-A0A2T3KJ42-F1
#
_entry.id   AF-A0A2T3KJ42-F1
#
_cell.length_a   1.000
_cell.length_b   1.000
_cell.length_c   1.000
_cell.angle_alpha   90.00
_cell.angle_beta   90.00
_cell.angle_gamma   90.00
#
_symmetry.space_group_name_H-M   'P 1'
#
loop_
_entity.id
_entity.type
_entity.pdbx_description
1 polymer ?
#
loop_
_entity_poly.entity_id
_entity_poly.type
_entity_poly.pdbx_seq_one_letter_code
_entity_poly.pdbx_strand_id
1 'polypeptide(L)'
;MKDRYDYIDLLKGFGILLVVWGHTDKFLFKEIYAFHMPLFVFLAGMFSFKQKKLKDILFEKSKSLLIPFFIFSFSWWVITLILLKIDESNQFSLALSRIFHILGGSGQNSIFPLANVAIWFLPYLFTTFIIHYFNSKLNFKLQLIGALFIGSLGFVMSYIGIPLPYSADTAFTLYPFFYIGSIFLDNKNKNSINLSITTIPFLLVIYYFSYTNNSVVDTSSNNIGNPFLFY
;
A
#
# COMPACT_ATOMS: atom_id res chain seq x y z
N MET A 1 23.41 -9.81 -12.88
CA MET A 1 22.86 -8.84 -11.91
C MET A 1 21.80 -8.04 -12.65
N LYS A 2 20.56 -8.00 -12.16
CA LYS A 2 19.51 -7.13 -12.72
C LYS A 2 19.97 -5.68 -12.48
N ASP A 3 19.91 -4.82 -13.49
CA ASP A 3 20.34 -3.43 -13.37
C ASP A 3 19.69 -2.78 -12.15
N ARG A 4 20.53 -2.28 -11.24
CA ARG A 4 20.10 -1.51 -10.07
C ARG A 4 20.02 -0.05 -10.51
N TYR A 5 18.89 0.58 -10.26
CA TYR A 5 18.67 1.97 -10.60
C TYR A 5 18.79 2.83 -9.34
N ASP A 6 19.91 3.52 -9.16
CA ASP A 6 20.20 4.29 -7.94
C ASP A 6 19.11 5.33 -7.62
N TYR A 7 18.54 5.97 -8.65
CA TYR A 7 17.46 6.93 -8.49
C TYR A 7 16.16 6.31 -7.93
N ILE A 8 15.91 5.02 -8.17
CA ILE A 8 14.76 4.31 -7.58
C ILE A 8 14.98 4.10 -6.08
N ASP A 9 16.20 3.75 -5.68
CA ASP A 9 16.49 3.54 -4.27
C ASP A 9 16.47 4.86 -3.51
N LEU A 10 16.96 5.94 -4.11
CA LEU A 10 16.81 7.30 -3.57
C LEU A 10 15.32 7.67 -3.40
N LEU A 11 14.49 7.39 -4.42
CA LEU A 11 13.06 7.68 -4.39
C LEU A 11 12.32 6.88 -3.29
N LYS A 12 12.68 5.61 -3.08
CA LYS A 12 12.15 4.81 -1.96
C LYS A 12 12.57 5.41 -0.62
N GLY A 13 13.85 5.78 -0.46
CA GLY A 13 14.35 6.41 0.75
C GLY A 13 13.62 7.71 1.07
N PHE A 14 13.43 8.56 0.06
CA PHE A 14 12.63 9.79 0.18
C PHE A 14 11.18 9.49 0.58
N GLY A 15 10.54 8.49 -0.05
CA GLY A 15 9.20 8.05 0.33
C GLY A 15 9.11 7.63 1.80
N ILE A 16 10.13 6.96 2.34
CA ILE A 16 10.14 6.52 3.76
C ILE A 16 10.23 7.73 4.68
N LEU A 17 11.05 8.73 4.33
CA LEU A 17 11.14 9.97 5.10
C LEU A 17 9.79 10.71 5.12
N LEU A 18 9.05 10.70 4.01
CA LEU A 18 7.72 11.30 3.94
C LEU A 18 6.70 10.55 4.82
N VAL A 19 6.78 9.22 4.92
CA VAL A 19 5.94 8.45 5.87
C VAL A 19 6.20 8.92 7.30
N VAL A 20 7.47 9.05 7.69
CA VAL A 20 7.84 9.53 9.03
C VAL A 20 7.29 10.94 9.26
N TRP A 21 7.52 11.86 8.31
CA TRP A 21 7.00 13.22 8.38
C TRP A 21 5.48 13.24 8.57
N GLY A 22 4.73 12.52 7.74
CA GLY A 22 3.28 12.47 7.81
C GLY A 22 2.74 11.87 9.12
N HIS A 23 3.54 11.15 9.91
CA HIS A 23 3.13 10.69 11.24
C HIS A 23 3.56 11.63 12.38
N THR A 24 4.54 12.52 12.15
CA THR A 24 5.10 13.40 13.19
C THR A 24 4.62 14.84 13.12
N ASP A 25 4.20 15.32 11.93
CA ASP A 25 3.78 16.71 11.71
C ASP A 25 2.50 16.78 10.87
N LYS A 26 1.69 17.82 11.09
CA LYS A 26 0.48 18.10 10.31
C LYS A 26 0.76 18.92 9.05
N PHE A 27 1.89 19.60 8.98
CA PHE A 27 2.31 20.34 7.79
C PHE A 27 2.49 19.39 6.60
N LEU A 28 1.79 19.66 5.50
CA LEU A 28 1.73 18.84 4.28
C LEU A 28 1.17 17.41 4.47
N PHE A 29 0.50 17.14 5.58
CA PHE A 29 -0.02 15.81 5.89
C PHE A 29 -0.94 15.26 4.80
N LYS A 30 -1.86 16.10 4.29
CA LYS A 30 -2.83 15.71 3.26
C LYS A 30 -2.15 15.32 1.96
N GLU A 31 -1.14 16.08 1.57
CA GLU A 31 -0.35 15.88 0.37
C GLU A 31 0.46 14.60 0.48
N ILE A 32 1.23 14.45 1.58
CA ILE A 32 2.04 13.26 1.84
C ILE A 32 1.17 12.00 1.75
N TYR A 33 0.04 11.98 2.45
CA TYR A 33 -0.85 10.81 2.50
C TYR A 33 -1.50 10.48 1.15
N ALA A 34 -1.73 11.48 0.30
CA ALA A 34 -2.34 11.28 -1.01
C ALA A 34 -1.44 10.49 -1.98
N PHE A 35 -0.10 10.60 -1.90
CA PHE A 35 0.78 10.00 -2.92
C PHE A 35 1.77 8.95 -2.43
N HIS A 36 2.21 8.95 -1.16
CA HIS A 36 3.33 8.09 -0.77
C HIS A 36 3.02 6.59 -0.91
N MET A 37 1.81 6.15 -0.55
CA MET A 37 1.40 4.75 -0.74
C MET A 37 1.22 4.37 -2.21
N PRO A 38 0.48 5.14 -3.04
CA PRO A 38 0.47 4.93 -4.49
C PRO A 38 1.88 4.86 -5.11
N LEU A 39 2.81 5.71 -4.67
CA LEU A 39 4.21 5.70 -5.12
C LEU A 39 4.90 4.38 -4.79
N PHE A 40 4.88 3.93 -3.53
CA PHE A 40 5.52 2.66 -3.14
C PHE A 40 4.97 1.46 -3.90
N VAL A 41 3.66 1.47 -4.14
CA VAL A 41 2.95 0.41 -4.85
C VAL A 41 3.30 0.40 -6.32
N PHE A 42 3.35 1.57 -6.96
CA PHE A 42 3.83 1.73 -8.32
C PHE A 42 5.27 1.19 -8.45
N LEU A 43 6.16 1.57 -7.53
CA LEU A 43 7.53 1.07 -7.50
C LEU A 43 7.58 -0.45 -7.28
N ALA A 44 6.73 -1.02 -6.43
CA ALA A 44 6.63 -2.47 -6.26
C ALA A 44 6.17 -3.17 -7.56
N GLY A 45 5.24 -2.54 -8.29
CA GLY A 45 4.78 -2.96 -9.60
C GLY A 45 5.91 -2.97 -10.64
N MET A 46 6.71 -1.91 -10.71
CA MET A 46 7.85 -1.83 -11.66
C MET A 46 8.80 -3.01 -11.56
N PHE A 47 9.05 -3.52 -10.35
CA PHE A 47 9.94 -4.65 -10.12
C PHE A 47 9.18 -5.97 -9.90
N SER A 48 7.94 -6.06 -10.37
CA SER A 48 7.15 -7.29 -10.29
C SER A 48 7.75 -8.42 -11.14
N PHE A 49 7.25 -9.63 -10.92
CA PHE A 49 7.62 -10.78 -11.73
C PHE A 49 6.88 -10.75 -13.06
N LYS A 50 7.51 -11.25 -14.13
CA LYS A 50 6.84 -11.42 -15.44
C LYS A 50 6.30 -12.83 -15.65
N GLN A 51 7.12 -13.83 -15.33
CA GLN A 51 6.78 -15.24 -15.49
C GLN A 51 7.33 -16.01 -14.30
N LYS A 52 6.44 -16.41 -13.40
CA LYS A 52 6.72 -17.30 -12.26
C LYS A 52 5.55 -18.25 -12.04
N LYS A 53 5.77 -19.36 -11.33
CA LYS A 53 4.69 -20.22 -10.84
C LYS A 53 4.11 -19.61 -9.56
N LEU A 54 2.83 -19.86 -9.30
CA LEU A 54 2.15 -19.35 -8.10
C LEU A 54 2.87 -19.77 -6.81
N LYS A 55 3.33 -21.03 -6.75
CA LYS A 55 4.07 -21.57 -5.60
C LYS A 55 5.33 -20.76 -5.28
N ASP A 56 6.09 -20.36 -6.30
CA ASP A 56 7.33 -19.60 -6.13
C ASP A 56 7.02 -18.19 -5.61
N ILE A 57 5.96 -17.55 -6.14
CA ILE A 57 5.50 -16.23 -5.68
C ILE A 57 5.04 -16.30 -4.22
N LEU A 58 4.18 -17.28 -3.89
CA LEU A 58 3.71 -17.50 -2.52
C LEU A 58 4.89 -17.68 -1.58
N PHE A 59 5.88 -18.50 -1.93
CA PHE A 59 7.04 -18.75 -1.09
C PHE A 59 7.91 -17.49 -0.91
N GLU A 60 8.33 -16.86 -2.02
CA GLU A 60 9.20 -15.69 -1.99
C GLU A 60 8.55 -14.49 -1.29
N LYS A 61 7.27 -14.24 -1.57
CA LYS A 61 6.53 -13.10 -0.99
C LYS A 61 6.10 -13.37 0.45
N SER A 62 5.79 -14.61 0.82
CA SER A 62 5.63 -14.96 2.23
C SER A 62 6.93 -14.70 2.99
N LYS A 63 8.08 -15.15 2.46
CA LYS A 63 9.38 -14.97 3.11
C LYS A 63 9.79 -13.50 3.24
N SER A 64 9.53 -12.70 2.22
CA SER A 64 9.96 -11.29 2.19
C SER A 64 8.96 -10.30 2.79
N LEU A 65 7.67 -10.66 2.93
CA LEU A 65 6.62 -9.77 3.43
C LEU A 65 5.92 -10.32 4.67
N LEU A 66 5.33 -11.51 4.59
CA LEU A 66 4.52 -12.07 5.68
C LEU A 66 5.36 -12.49 6.89
N ILE A 67 6.52 -13.13 6.68
CA ILE A 67 7.41 -13.52 7.80
C ILE A 67 7.85 -12.29 8.60
N PRO A 68 8.41 -11.22 7.98
CA PRO A 68 8.70 -9.98 8.69
C PRO A 68 7.48 -9.39 9.39
N PHE A 69 6.33 -9.34 8.72
CA PHE A 69 5.08 -8.86 9.31
C PHE A 69 4.72 -9.61 10.59
N PHE A 70 4.72 -10.94 10.58
CA PHE A 70 4.38 -11.75 11.75
C PHE A 70 5.41 -11.60 12.87
N ILE A 71 6.71 -11.57 12.53
CA ILE A 71 7.77 -11.37 13.53
C ILE A 71 7.58 -10.03 14.25
N PHE A 72 7.45 -8.93 13.51
CA PHE A 72 7.29 -7.61 14.11
C PHE A 72 5.95 -7.47 14.84
N SER A 73 4.86 -7.96 14.25
CA SER A 73 3.52 -7.88 14.84
C SER A 73 3.43 -8.65 16.15
N PHE A 74 3.91 -9.89 16.15
CA PHE A 74 3.84 -10.76 17.31
C PHE A 74 4.78 -10.28 18.41
N SER A 75 6.01 -9.86 18.07
CA SER A 75 6.94 -9.31 19.05
C SER A 75 6.35 -8.09 19.75
N TRP A 76 5.77 -7.17 18.98
CA TRP A 76 5.15 -5.97 19.54
C TRP A 76 3.89 -6.24 20.36
N TRP A 77 3.08 -7.20 19.93
CA TRP A 77 1.91 -7.67 20.67
C TRP A 77 2.30 -8.26 22.02
N VAL A 78 3.31 -9.14 22.07
CA VAL A 78 3.84 -9.70 23.32
C VAL A 78 4.35 -8.61 24.25
N ILE A 79 5.14 -7.66 23.72
CA ILE A 79 5.63 -6.51 24.50
C ILE A 79 4.45 -5.72 25.10
N THR A 80 3.42 -5.44 24.30
CA THR A 80 2.21 -4.74 24.77
C THR A 80 1.54 -5.52 25.91
N LEU A 81 1.37 -6.83 25.77
CA LEU A 81 0.73 -7.65 26.80
C LEU A 81 1.51 -7.62 28.13
N ILE A 82 2.84 -7.66 28.06
CA ILE A 82 3.70 -7.54 29.25
C ILE A 82 3.51 -6.19 29.92
N LEU A 83 3.56 -5.09 29.15
CA LEU A 83 3.38 -3.73 29.67
C LEU A 83 2.02 -3.56 30.34
N LEU A 84 0.94 -3.99 29.69
CA LEU A 84 -0.42 -3.89 30.25
C LEU A 84 -0.63 -4.77 31.47
N LYS A 85 0.08 -5.90 31.56
CA LYS A 85 0.01 -6.77 32.73
C LYS A 85 0.73 -6.15 33.94
N ILE A 86 1.87 -5.50 33.72
CA ILE A 86 2.63 -4.79 34.76
C ILE A 86 1.82 -3.60 35.29
N ASP A 87 1.15 -2.88 34.40
CA ASP A 87 0.31 -1.71 34.73
C ASP A 87 -1.09 -2.09 35.27
N GLU A 88 -1.37 -3.39 35.47
CA GLU A 88 -2.68 -3.91 35.88
C GLU A 88 -3.86 -3.36 35.05
N SER A 89 -3.61 -3.08 33.77
CA SER A 89 -4.57 -2.39 32.90
C SER A 89 -5.79 -3.27 32.58
N ASN A 90 -6.98 -2.67 32.68
CA ASN A 90 -8.25 -3.28 32.27
C ASN A 90 -8.32 -3.60 30.76
N GLN A 91 -7.36 -3.12 29.96
CA GLN A 91 -7.32 -3.35 28.52
C GLN A 91 -6.59 -4.64 28.12
N PHE A 92 -6.05 -5.42 29.08
CA PHE A 92 -5.32 -6.65 28.80
C PHE A 92 -6.12 -7.66 27.97
N SER A 93 -7.39 -7.90 28.33
CA SER A 93 -8.27 -8.84 27.60
C SER A 93 -8.51 -8.40 26.15
N LEU A 94 -8.71 -7.09 25.93
CA LEU A 94 -8.84 -6.50 24.60
C LEU A 94 -7.54 -6.68 23.80
N ALA A 95 -6.38 -6.38 24.41
CA ALA A 95 -5.09 -6.57 23.77
C ALA A 95 -4.84 -8.03 23.39
N LEU A 96 -5.24 -8.99 24.23
CA LEU A 96 -5.12 -10.42 23.95
C LEU A 96 -5.89 -10.82 22.68
N SER A 97 -7.09 -10.27 22.49
CA SER A 97 -7.91 -10.52 21.29
C SER A 97 -7.27 -10.02 19.98
N ARG A 98 -6.28 -9.11 20.05
CA ARG A 98 -5.58 -8.58 18.86
C ARG A 98 -4.76 -9.63 18.10
N ILE A 99 -4.54 -10.82 18.67
CA ILE A 99 -3.97 -11.94 17.92
C ILE A 99 -4.77 -12.26 16.65
N PHE A 100 -6.11 -12.14 16.67
CA PHE A 100 -6.94 -12.40 15.50
C PHE A 100 -6.73 -11.35 14.40
N HIS A 101 -6.45 -10.08 14.78
CA HIS A 101 -6.08 -9.04 13.83
C HIS A 101 -4.74 -9.34 13.16
N ILE A 102 -3.76 -9.83 13.93
CA ILE A 102 -2.45 -10.23 13.40
C ILE A 102 -2.60 -11.41 12.43
N LEU A 103 -3.32 -12.46 12.84
CA LEU A 103 -3.59 -13.63 11.98
C LEU A 103 -4.38 -13.27 10.71
N GLY A 104 -5.25 -12.27 10.82
CA GLY A 104 -5.96 -11.65 9.71
C GLY A 104 -5.11 -10.70 8.86
N GLY A 105 -3.80 -10.54 9.11
CA GLY A 105 -2.92 -9.68 8.33
C GLY A 105 -3.20 -8.18 8.50
N SER A 106 -3.67 -7.76 9.68
CA SER A 106 -3.89 -6.35 10.02
C SER A 106 -2.70 -5.76 10.79
N GLY A 107 -2.38 -4.49 10.52
CA GLY A 107 -1.42 -3.71 11.33
C GLY A 107 -1.95 -3.31 12.72
N GLN A 108 -3.21 -3.60 13.05
CA GLN A 108 -3.80 -3.35 14.37
C GLN A 108 -3.38 -4.42 15.39
N ASN A 109 -2.07 -4.57 15.58
CA ASN A 109 -1.44 -5.59 16.40
C ASN A 109 -1.49 -5.31 17.92
N SER A 110 -2.05 -4.16 18.32
CA SER A 110 -2.12 -3.72 19.72
C SER A 110 -3.30 -2.75 19.90
N ILE A 111 -3.40 -2.14 21.08
CA ILE A 111 -4.42 -1.15 21.47
C ILE A 111 -3.86 0.26 21.34
N PHE A 112 -4.70 1.25 21.05
CA PHE A 112 -4.27 2.65 21.05
C PHE A 112 -3.84 3.09 22.47
N PRO A 113 -2.73 3.84 22.65
CA PRO A 113 -1.83 4.39 21.63
C PRO A 113 -0.66 3.49 21.24
N LEU A 114 -0.58 2.28 21.81
CA LEU A 114 0.50 1.31 21.56
C LEU A 114 0.38 0.57 20.22
N ALA A 115 -0.56 0.91 19.33
CA ALA A 115 -0.73 0.23 18.04
C ALA A 115 0.40 0.56 17.06
N ASN A 116 1.08 -0.46 16.51
CA ASN A 116 2.03 -0.26 15.41
C ASN A 116 1.32 -0.43 14.07
N VAL A 117 0.59 0.61 13.66
CA VAL A 117 -0.21 0.56 12.43
C VAL A 117 0.70 0.42 11.21
N ALA A 118 1.88 1.04 11.22
CA ALA A 118 2.76 1.20 10.05
C ALA A 118 3.14 -0.09 9.32
N ILE A 119 3.09 -1.27 9.95
CA ILE A 119 3.41 -2.56 9.30
C ILE A 119 2.28 -3.11 8.40
N TRP A 120 1.12 -2.44 8.35
CA TRP A 120 -0.05 -2.84 7.55
C TRP A 120 0.27 -3.02 6.06
N PHE A 121 1.25 -2.29 5.51
CA PHE A 121 1.58 -2.34 4.09
C PHE A 121 2.16 -3.70 3.64
N LEU A 122 2.69 -4.51 4.55
CA LEU A 122 3.31 -5.80 4.22
C LEU A 122 2.29 -6.87 3.78
N PRO A 123 1.23 -7.19 4.56
CA PRO A 123 0.13 -8.06 4.13
C PRO A 123 -0.57 -7.57 2.87
N TYR A 124 -0.83 -6.26 2.80
CA TYR A 124 -1.40 -5.61 1.61
C TYR A 124 -0.58 -5.92 0.35
N LEU A 125 0.75 -5.66 0.37
CA LEU A 125 1.62 -5.90 -0.78
C LEU A 125 1.66 -7.37 -1.17
N PHE A 126 1.64 -8.28 -0.18
CA PHE A 126 1.55 -9.71 -0.44
C PHE A 126 0.29 -10.02 -1.25
N THR A 127 -0.87 -9.55 -0.80
CA THR A 127 -2.15 -9.72 -1.50
C THR A 127 -2.11 -9.11 -2.91
N THR A 128 -1.54 -7.90 -3.07
CA THR A 128 -1.36 -7.26 -4.38
C THR A 128 -0.53 -8.10 -5.36
N PHE A 129 0.54 -8.75 -4.91
CA PHE A 129 1.32 -9.66 -5.77
C PHE A 129 0.52 -10.89 -6.20
N ILE A 130 -0.36 -11.42 -5.35
CA ILE A 130 -1.23 -12.55 -5.70
C ILE A 130 -2.29 -12.12 -6.71
N ILE A 131 -2.95 -10.98 -6.50
CA ILE A 131 -3.88 -10.39 -7.48
C ILE A 131 -3.17 -10.18 -8.82
N HIS A 132 -1.96 -9.63 -8.78
CA HIS A 132 -1.16 -9.40 -9.99
C HIS A 132 -0.84 -10.69 -10.72
N TYR A 133 -0.53 -11.79 -10.01
CA TYR A 133 -0.27 -13.09 -10.64
C TYR A 133 -1.43 -13.54 -11.53
N PHE A 134 -2.66 -13.45 -11.04
CA PHE A 134 -3.83 -13.88 -11.80
C PHE A 134 -4.09 -12.95 -12.99
N ASN A 135 -4.04 -11.63 -12.76
CA ASN A 135 -4.25 -10.67 -13.84
C ASN A 135 -3.17 -10.82 -14.93
N SER A 136 -1.90 -11.05 -14.56
CA SER A 136 -0.79 -11.17 -15.51
C SER A 136 -0.85 -12.43 -16.39
N LYS A 137 -1.79 -13.37 -16.14
CA LYS A 137 -2.07 -14.50 -17.05
C LYS A 137 -2.98 -14.13 -18.22
N LEU A 138 -3.67 -13.00 -18.14
CA LEU A 138 -4.52 -12.49 -19.18
C LEU A 138 -3.70 -11.81 -20.28
N ASN A 139 -4.29 -11.63 -21.47
CA ASN A 139 -3.68 -10.78 -22.50
C ASN A 139 -3.71 -9.29 -22.09
N PHE A 140 -2.89 -8.46 -22.73
CA PHE A 140 -2.73 -7.05 -22.36
C PHE A 140 -4.05 -6.26 -22.25
N LYS A 141 -4.99 -6.44 -23.18
CA LYS A 141 -6.29 -5.75 -23.14
C LYS A 141 -7.12 -6.17 -21.93
N LEU A 142 -7.15 -7.47 -21.65
CA LEU A 142 -7.85 -8.02 -20.49
C LEU A 142 -7.16 -7.66 -19.16
N GLN A 143 -5.84 -7.50 -19.15
CA GLN A 143 -5.12 -7.02 -17.96
C GLN A 143 -5.54 -5.60 -17.58
N LEU A 144 -5.70 -4.72 -18.58
CA LEU A 144 -6.18 -3.36 -18.36
C LEU A 144 -7.62 -3.35 -17.82
N ILE A 145 -8.52 -4.12 -18.44
CA ILE A 145 -9.90 -4.28 -17.96
C ILE A 145 -9.92 -4.86 -16.54
N GLY A 146 -9.09 -5.86 -16.26
CA GLY A 146 -8.93 -6.44 -14.93
C GLY A 146 -8.45 -5.42 -13.90
N ALA A 147 -7.46 -4.59 -14.25
CA ALA A 147 -6.97 -3.54 -13.36
C ALA A 147 -8.05 -2.49 -13.04
N LEU A 148 -8.83 -2.06 -14.04
CA LEU A 148 -9.95 -1.14 -13.85
C LEU A 148 -11.06 -1.77 -12.99
N PHE A 149 -11.40 -3.03 -13.25
CA PHE A 149 -12.38 -3.77 -12.46
C PHE A 149 -11.95 -3.90 -11.00
N ILE A 150 -10.69 -4.30 -10.75
CA ILE A 150 -10.14 -4.43 -9.39
C ILE A 150 -10.12 -3.06 -8.68
N GLY A 151 -9.72 -1.98 -9.36
CA GLY A 151 -9.78 -0.63 -8.80
C GLY A 151 -11.21 -0.21 -8.43
N SER A 152 -12.19 -0.50 -9.30
CA SER A 152 -13.60 -0.24 -9.00
C SER A 152 -14.11 -1.02 -7.79
N LEU A 153 -13.65 -2.27 -7.61
CA LEU A 153 -13.95 -3.06 -6.42
C LEU A 153 -13.35 -2.43 -5.16
N GLY A 154 -12.11 -1.92 -5.25
CA GLY A 154 -11.46 -1.18 -4.17
C GLY A 154 -12.25 0.05 -3.74
N PHE A 155 -12.76 0.83 -4.69
CA PHE A 155 -13.68 1.93 -4.41
C PHE A 155 -14.93 1.47 -3.66
N VAL A 156 -15.60 0.41 -4.14
CA VAL A 156 -16.80 -0.12 -3.46
C VAL A 156 -16.47 -0.58 -2.04
N MET A 157 -15.32 -1.23 -1.83
CA MET A 157 -14.86 -1.64 -0.50
C MET A 157 -14.56 -0.44 0.41
N SER A 158 -13.97 0.63 -0.13
CA SER A 158 -13.73 1.88 0.59
C SER A 158 -15.04 2.51 1.06
N TYR A 159 -16.07 2.52 0.22
CA TYR A 159 -17.40 3.02 0.58
C TYR A 159 -18.11 2.14 1.63
N ILE A 160 -17.98 0.82 1.53
CA ILE A 160 -18.57 -0.13 2.49
C ILE A 160 -17.87 -0.06 3.85
N GLY A 161 -16.56 0.24 3.88
CA GLY A 161 -15.79 0.41 5.10
C GLY A 161 -15.53 -0.89 5.87
N ILE A 162 -15.65 -2.05 5.22
CA ILE A 162 -15.35 -3.36 5.84
C ILE A 162 -13.92 -3.77 5.47
N PRO A 163 -12.99 -3.86 6.45
CA PRO A 163 -11.64 -4.30 6.19
C PRO A 163 -11.62 -5.79 5.88
N LEU A 164 -10.83 -6.20 4.88
CA LEU A 164 -10.68 -7.59 4.51
C LEU A 164 -9.38 -8.18 5.06
N PRO A 165 -9.31 -9.51 5.25
CA PRO A 165 -8.07 -10.17 5.64
C PRO A 165 -6.91 -9.81 4.70
N TYR A 166 -5.73 -9.64 5.27
CA TYR A 166 -4.49 -9.25 4.58
C TYR A 166 -4.64 -7.94 3.79
N SER A 167 -5.52 -7.05 4.27
CA SER A 167 -5.81 -5.73 3.70
C SER A 167 -6.16 -5.83 2.20
N ALA A 168 -6.95 -6.86 1.84
CA ALA A 168 -7.33 -7.11 0.45
C ALA A 168 -8.17 -5.99 -0.17
N ASP A 169 -8.95 -5.29 0.65
CA ASP A 169 -9.68 -4.08 0.30
C ASP A 169 -8.73 -2.98 -0.18
N THR A 170 -7.68 -2.65 0.60
CA THR A 170 -6.63 -1.73 0.13
C THR A 170 -5.86 -2.31 -1.06
N ALA A 171 -5.69 -3.63 -1.13
CA ALA A 171 -5.05 -4.32 -2.27
C ALA A 171 -5.78 -4.03 -3.57
N PHE A 172 -7.11 -4.04 -3.55
CA PHE A 172 -7.95 -3.67 -4.68
C PHE A 172 -7.82 -2.18 -5.01
N THR A 173 -7.91 -1.32 -3.99
CA THR A 173 -7.82 0.13 -4.14
C THR A 173 -6.54 0.57 -4.83
N LEU A 174 -5.39 0.04 -4.43
CA LEU A 174 -4.08 0.45 -4.95
C LEU A 174 -3.60 -0.39 -6.15
N TYR A 175 -4.33 -1.43 -6.55
CA TYR A 175 -3.94 -2.30 -7.65
C TYR A 175 -3.70 -1.57 -8.98
N PRO A 176 -4.50 -0.56 -9.39
CA PRO A 176 -4.25 0.17 -10.62
C PRO A 176 -2.84 0.78 -10.68
N PHE A 177 -2.37 1.39 -9.60
CA PHE A 177 -1.01 1.94 -9.51
C PHE A 177 0.06 0.86 -9.64
N PHE A 178 -0.16 -0.30 -9.01
CA PHE A 178 0.73 -1.46 -9.15
C PHE A 178 0.80 -1.94 -10.60
N TYR A 179 -0.35 -2.07 -11.25
CA TYR A 179 -0.45 -2.52 -12.63
C TYR A 179 0.26 -1.56 -13.59
N ILE A 180 0.04 -0.25 -13.46
CA ILE A 180 0.76 0.78 -14.25
C ILE A 180 2.27 0.64 -14.04
N GLY A 181 2.71 0.43 -12.80
CA GLY A 181 4.12 0.13 -12.49
C GLY A 181 4.65 -1.08 -13.25
N SER A 182 3.90 -2.18 -13.26
CA SER A 182 4.33 -3.45 -13.88
C SER A 182 4.56 -3.37 -15.39
N ILE A 183 3.84 -2.48 -16.08
CA ILE A 183 4.00 -2.25 -17.52
C ILE A 183 4.96 -1.09 -17.84
N PHE A 184 5.40 -0.33 -16.83
CA PHE A 184 6.21 0.87 -17.00
C PHE A 184 7.62 0.55 -17.56
N LEU A 185 8.33 -0.41 -16.95
CA LEU A 185 9.69 -0.75 -17.39
C LEU A 185 9.72 -1.36 -18.80
N ASP A 186 8.67 -2.07 -19.20
CA ASP A 186 8.57 -2.70 -20.52
C ASP A 186 8.42 -1.68 -21.64
N ASN A 187 7.83 -0.53 -21.32
CA ASN A 187 7.63 0.58 -22.24
C ASN A 187 8.71 1.66 -22.15
N LYS A 188 9.58 1.62 -21.13
CA LYS A 188 10.65 2.62 -20.92
C LYS A 188 11.67 2.64 -22.07
N ASN A 189 11.88 1.51 -22.73
CA ASN A 189 12.73 1.43 -23.94
C ASN A 189 12.07 2.01 -25.20
N LYS A 190 10.80 2.44 -25.15
CA LYS A 190 10.07 2.95 -26.31
C LYS A 190 9.85 4.46 -26.32
N ASN A 191 9.83 5.16 -25.19
CA ASN A 191 9.61 6.62 -25.16
C ASN A 191 10.24 7.25 -23.92
N SER A 192 11.04 8.31 -24.10
CA SER A 192 11.35 9.25 -23.02
C SER A 192 10.11 10.10 -22.74
N ILE A 193 9.67 10.16 -21.48
CA ILE A 193 8.57 11.06 -21.08
C ILE A 193 9.14 12.48 -21.13
N ASN A 194 8.81 13.21 -22.19
CA ASN A 194 9.21 14.61 -22.35
C ASN A 194 8.07 15.48 -21.78
N LEU A 195 8.19 15.86 -20.51
CA LEU A 195 7.26 16.80 -19.88
C LEU A 195 7.44 18.18 -20.52
N SER A 196 6.54 18.55 -21.43
CA SER A 196 6.48 19.91 -21.97
C SER A 196 6.24 20.91 -20.83
N ILE A 197 6.82 22.11 -20.91
CA ILE A 197 6.61 23.17 -19.91
C ILE A 197 5.12 23.53 -19.73
N THR A 198 4.29 23.25 -20.76
CA THR A 198 2.83 23.41 -20.72
C THR A 198 2.09 22.37 -19.87
N THR A 199 2.75 21.25 -19.51
CA THR A 199 2.16 20.23 -18.62
C THR A 199 2.17 20.66 -17.15
N ILE A 200 3.12 21.53 -16.76
CA ILE A 200 3.27 21.97 -15.36
C ILE A 200 2.03 22.77 -14.89
N PRO A 201 1.55 23.81 -15.62
CA PRO A 201 0.33 24.52 -15.23
C PRO A 201 -0.88 23.60 -15.11
N PHE A 202 -1.02 22.62 -16.01
CA PHE A 202 -2.12 21.66 -15.97
C PHE A 202 -2.07 20.76 -14.72
N LEU A 203 -0.88 20.24 -14.38
CA LEU A 203 -0.68 19.47 -13.15
C LEU A 203 -0.93 20.30 -11.89
N LEU A 204 -0.56 21.59 -11.89
CA LEU A 204 -0.84 22.51 -10.78
C LEU A 204 -2.34 22.78 -10.62
N VAL A 205 -3.09 22.89 -11.72
CA VAL A 205 -4.56 23.03 -11.68
C VAL A 205 -5.21 21.76 -11.12
N ILE A 206 -4.78 20.57 -11.59
CA ILE A 206 -5.26 19.29 -11.04
C ILE A 206 -4.93 19.21 -9.55
N TYR A 207 -3.69 19.51 -9.17
CA TYR A 207 -3.26 19.51 -7.78
C TYR A 207 -4.12 20.45 -6.92
N TYR A 208 -4.30 21.70 -7.35
CA TYR A 208 -5.11 22.67 -6.62
C TYR A 208 -6.56 22.20 -6.48
N PHE A 209 -7.16 21.70 -7.56
CA PHE A 209 -8.53 21.18 -7.55
C PHE A 209 -8.67 19.96 -6.62
N SER A 210 -7.74 19.00 -6.67
CA SER A 210 -7.71 17.85 -5.77
C SER A 210 -7.48 18.28 -4.32
N TYR A 211 -6.61 19.25 -4.08
CA TYR A 211 -6.34 19.78 -2.74
C TYR A 211 -7.58 20.44 -2.13
N THR A 212 -8.36 21.20 -2.90
CA THR A 212 -9.56 21.86 -2.35
C THR A 212 -10.78 20.94 -2.26
N ASN A 213 -10.92 19.96 -3.17
CA ASN A 213 -12.15 19.17 -3.30
C ASN A 213 -12.03 17.71 -2.80
N ASN A 214 -10.83 17.22 -2.51
CA ASN A 214 -10.65 15.90 -1.93
C ASN A 214 -10.54 15.98 -0.40
N SER A 215 -10.96 14.94 0.32
CA SER A 215 -10.65 14.80 1.74
C SER A 215 -9.20 14.31 1.92
N VAL A 216 -8.76 14.20 3.17
CA VAL A 216 -7.54 13.44 3.46
C VAL A 216 -7.75 11.99 3.02
N VAL A 217 -6.77 11.47 2.29
CA VAL A 217 -6.66 10.06 1.93
C VAL A 217 -5.93 9.33 3.06
N ASP A 218 -6.39 8.16 3.47
CA ASP A 218 -5.67 7.23 4.32
C ASP A 218 -5.93 5.81 3.82
N THR A 219 -5.02 5.30 3.01
CA THR A 219 -5.14 3.96 2.43
C THR A 219 -5.02 2.85 3.46
N SER A 220 -4.49 3.12 4.66
CA SER A 220 -4.38 2.11 5.73
C SER A 220 -5.74 1.73 6.32
N SER A 221 -6.65 2.70 6.39
CA SER A 221 -8.06 2.52 6.73
C SER A 221 -8.95 2.38 5.49
N ASN A 222 -8.34 2.28 4.30
CA ASN A 222 -8.98 2.28 3.00
C ASN A 222 -9.92 3.48 2.78
N ASN A 223 -9.60 4.65 3.34
CA ASN A 223 -10.29 5.90 3.09
C ASN A 223 -9.61 6.63 1.92
N ILE A 224 -10.27 6.77 0.77
CA ILE A 224 -9.67 7.41 -0.42
C ILE A 224 -10.26 8.78 -0.77
N GLY A 225 -11.17 9.29 0.07
CA GLY A 225 -11.90 10.51 -0.22
C GLY A 225 -12.72 10.41 -1.51
N ASN A 226 -12.59 11.38 -2.40
CA ASN A 226 -13.23 11.37 -3.72
C ASN A 226 -12.46 10.42 -4.67
N PRO A 227 -13.07 9.32 -5.13
CA PRO A 227 -12.40 8.32 -5.96
C PRO A 227 -11.89 8.86 -7.30
N PHE A 228 -12.61 9.82 -7.90
CA PHE A 228 -12.21 10.42 -9.17
C PHE A 228 -11.01 11.37 -9.03
N LEU A 229 -10.77 11.89 -7.83
CA LEU A 229 -9.60 12.72 -7.52
C LEU A 229 -8.41 11.89 -7.02
N PHE A 230 -8.67 10.65 -6.60
CA PHE A 230 -7.67 9.72 -6.10
C PHE A 230 -6.95 8.96 -7.22
N TYR A 231 -7.70 8.42 -8.20
CA TYR A 231 -7.16 7.68 -9.35
C TYR A 231 -6.70 8.60 -10.47
#